data_AF-A0A3P1TC61-F1
#
_entry.id   AF-A0A3P1TC61-F1
#
_cell.length_a   1.000
_cell.length_b   1.000
_cell.length_c   1.000
_cell.angle_alpha   90.00
_cell.angle_beta   90.00
_cell.angle_gamma   90.00
#
_symmetry.space_group_name_H-M   'P 1'
#
loop_
_entity.id
_entity.type
_entity.pdbx_description
1 polymer ?
#
loop_
_entity_poly.entity_id
_entity_poly.type
_entity_poly.pdbx_seq_one_letter_code
_entity_poly.pdbx_strand_id
1 'polypeptide(L)'
;MSQGRECSQPVTRCCRWRVVGRNRHTRPGPVWSPGLQLHISARWGRDSLFSSEEVGRGDRAKRPWPRRLMSGEANLISCGMPWRVHRAERRAMSRDRRLLATPLADGGYPYAANPVWQERLRDGDVSAGQLWDLAARLPLLGRREPIGGVDMVEVGFLTQGGVGQEVLLHVNSLTDNVRHSFEPWLMEPVPHTPLHTLDLWLPADGCYSYRFVAMRHVPRDAGATPEGWRAVHANGRPDPRNPERIVDPLGQFSSVWRGPDAMSPTGSGAAVDWEGDVVDCPDGESRPVWFRRGSEGDRLPLLVLFDGELWRSPGVVERLGEPRLKAMDVVLIDARSPRDRWRDLTSRGWGDQVRVVLEQVLPHLRRATDDPEQVILAGQSLGGLAAARLALGPDRVADRALCQSGSFWWRDGAKDPGRPGRLIEELVDIEASGSQFVVQVGIDEQEMVERSREFTAAARAAGAQVRHHEWRGGHDYAWWREGLVSGVTDLLG
;
A
#
# COMPACT_ATOMS: atom_id res chain seq x y z
N MET A 1 15.37 -68.70 50.79
CA MET A 1 15.97 -67.61 51.59
C MET A 1 15.17 -66.36 51.25
N SER A 2 14.21 -65.98 52.12
CA SER A 2 14.24 -64.76 52.96
C SER A 2 14.13 -63.46 52.13
N GLN A 3 13.01 -62.71 52.19
CA GLN A 3 12.75 -61.61 53.15
C GLN A 3 13.89 -60.56 53.19
N GLY A 4 13.69 -59.24 53.14
CA GLY A 4 12.50 -58.38 53.13
C GLY A 4 12.80 -57.07 53.90
N ARG A 5 11.99 -55.99 53.72
CA ARG A 5 12.01 -54.71 54.49
C ARG A 5 13.25 -53.79 54.32
N GLU A 6 13.25 -52.49 54.71
CA GLU A 6 12.27 -51.38 54.69
C GLU A 6 12.99 -50.07 55.15
N CYS A 7 12.41 -48.89 54.88
CA CYS A 7 12.64 -47.59 55.56
C CYS A 7 14.00 -46.83 55.49
N SER A 8 13.96 -45.58 55.00
CA SER A 8 14.11 -44.36 55.84
C SER A 8 13.90 -43.03 55.07
N GLN A 9 13.27 -42.04 55.72
CA GLN A 9 13.27 -40.60 55.36
C GLN A 9 13.84 -39.79 56.55
N PRO A 10 14.11 -38.46 56.41
CA PRO A 10 13.11 -37.50 56.93
C PRO A 10 12.96 -36.12 56.20
N VAL A 11 11.71 -35.72 55.93
CA VAL A 11 11.00 -34.46 56.31
C VAL A 11 11.77 -33.10 56.31
N THR A 12 11.36 -32.07 55.55
CA THR A 12 10.39 -31.00 55.96
C THR A 12 9.84 -30.23 54.73
N ARG A 13 8.50 -30.06 54.57
CA ARG A 13 7.63 -28.89 54.93
C ARG A 13 8.02 -27.56 54.23
N CYS A 14 7.13 -26.69 53.74
CA CYS A 14 5.66 -26.54 53.78
C CYS A 14 5.23 -25.55 52.66
N CYS A 15 3.97 -25.35 52.22
CA CYS A 15 2.66 -25.95 52.48
C CYS A 15 1.69 -25.61 51.29
N ARG A 16 0.43 -26.04 51.33
CA ARG A 16 -0.66 -25.64 50.39
C ARG A 16 -2.00 -25.73 51.12
N TRP A 17 -2.91 -24.76 50.98
CA TRP A 17 -4.32 -24.92 51.38
C TRP A 17 -5.29 -24.29 50.39
N ARG A 18 -6.43 -24.96 50.21
CA ARG A 18 -7.55 -24.65 49.33
C ARG A 18 -8.81 -24.84 50.18
N VAL A 19 -9.75 -23.88 50.18
CA VAL A 19 -11.09 -24.05 50.78
C VAL A 19 -12.16 -23.49 49.82
N VAL A 20 -13.34 -24.09 49.86
CA VAL A 20 -14.49 -23.90 48.97
C VAL A 20 -15.60 -23.14 49.70
N GLY A 21 -16.40 -22.31 49.01
CA GLY A 21 -17.63 -21.74 49.57
C GLY A 21 -18.50 -20.98 48.56
N ARG A 22 -19.79 -21.31 48.47
CA ARG A 22 -20.79 -20.61 47.62
C ARG A 22 -21.37 -19.40 48.36
N ASN A 23 -21.70 -18.30 47.65
CA ASN A 23 -23.09 -17.88 47.29
C ASN A 23 -23.27 -16.35 47.16
N ARG A 24 -23.97 -15.97 46.07
CA ARG A 24 -24.89 -14.81 45.87
C ARG A 24 -24.52 -13.36 46.26
N HIS A 25 -24.87 -12.51 45.28
CA HIS A 25 -25.40 -11.13 45.33
C HIS A 25 -24.47 -9.91 45.17
N THR A 26 -25.04 -8.98 44.38
CA THR A 26 -24.82 -7.52 44.27
C THR A 26 -23.52 -6.98 43.66
N ARG A 27 -23.72 -6.14 42.63
CA ARG A 27 -22.72 -5.24 42.03
C ARG A 27 -22.20 -4.24 43.08
N PRO A 28 -21.01 -3.65 42.86
CA PRO A 28 -21.03 -2.28 42.34
C PRO A 28 -20.13 -2.11 41.10
N GLY A 29 -20.47 -1.15 40.24
CA GLY A 29 -19.62 -0.71 39.12
C GLY A 29 -18.69 0.43 39.53
N PRO A 30 -17.64 0.74 38.74
CA PRO A 30 -16.82 1.93 38.96
C PRO A 30 -17.55 3.20 38.47
N VAL A 31 -17.42 4.25 39.28
CA VAL A 31 -18.03 5.57 39.07
C VAL A 31 -17.26 6.37 38.01
N TRP A 32 -17.99 7.13 37.20
CA TRP A 32 -17.47 8.09 36.22
C TRP A 32 -17.70 9.55 36.66
N SER A 33 -16.93 10.45 36.03
CA SER A 33 -17.20 11.90 35.88
C SER A 33 -16.94 12.81 37.10
N PRO A 34 -16.82 14.15 36.91
CA PRO A 34 -16.89 14.95 35.66
C PRO A 34 -15.56 15.68 35.33
N GLY A 35 -15.36 16.37 34.20
CA GLY A 35 -16.23 16.62 33.04
C GLY A 35 -16.16 18.09 32.58
N LEU A 36 -15.96 18.33 31.28
CA LEU A 36 -16.28 19.61 30.64
C LEU A 36 -16.69 19.35 29.18
N GLN A 37 -18.00 19.41 28.92
CA GLN A 37 -18.55 19.37 27.56
C GLN A 37 -18.85 20.79 27.08
N LEU A 38 -18.47 21.09 25.84
CA LEU A 38 -18.99 22.25 25.11
C LEU A 38 -19.99 21.77 24.05
N HIS A 39 -21.27 22.03 24.30
CA HIS A 39 -22.32 21.86 23.30
C HIS A 39 -22.31 23.03 22.32
N ILE A 40 -22.30 22.73 21.02
CA ILE A 40 -22.86 23.64 19.99
C ILE A 40 -23.88 22.84 19.19
N SER A 41 -25.16 23.21 19.34
CA SER A 41 -26.26 22.64 18.56
C SER A 41 -26.52 23.50 17.33
N ALA A 42 -26.52 22.88 16.14
CA ALA A 42 -27.00 23.54 14.94
C ALA A 42 -28.54 23.65 15.01
N ARG A 43 -29.08 24.88 14.93
CA ARG A 43 -30.50 25.11 14.65
C ARG A 43 -30.69 25.47 13.19
N TRP A 44 -31.54 24.71 12.51
CA TRP A 44 -32.13 25.12 11.25
C TRP A 44 -33.16 26.21 11.50
N GLY A 45 -33.10 27.29 10.72
CA GLY A 45 -34.14 28.30 10.62
C GLY A 45 -34.47 28.53 9.15
N ARG A 46 -35.69 28.17 8.75
CA ARG A 46 -36.33 28.81 7.60
C ARG A 46 -36.88 30.14 8.12
N ASP A 47 -36.77 31.19 7.32
CA ASP A 47 -37.98 31.85 6.80
C ASP A 47 -37.66 32.83 5.68
N SER A 48 -38.61 32.93 4.76
CA SER A 48 -38.65 33.87 3.64
C SER A 48 -38.95 35.29 4.10
N LEU A 49 -38.57 36.30 3.31
CA LEU A 49 -39.46 37.43 3.00
C LEU A 49 -39.05 38.14 1.70
N PHE A 50 -40.04 38.48 0.88
CA PHE A 50 -39.90 39.38 -0.27
C PHE A 50 -39.72 40.83 0.20
N SER A 51 -38.98 41.63 -0.56
CA SER A 51 -39.46 42.98 -0.91
C SER A 51 -38.79 43.47 -2.20
N SER A 52 -39.61 43.79 -3.18
CA SER A 52 -39.27 44.56 -4.38
C SER A 52 -39.49 46.04 -4.11
N GLU A 53 -38.65 46.92 -4.67
CA GLU A 53 -39.15 48.21 -5.19
C GLU A 53 -38.20 48.82 -6.24
N GLU A 54 -38.79 49.54 -7.20
CA GLU A 54 -38.16 50.04 -8.42
C GLU A 54 -37.91 51.57 -8.39
N VAL A 55 -37.42 52.08 -9.53
CA VAL A 55 -37.63 53.43 -10.11
C VAL A 55 -36.57 54.49 -9.81
N GLY A 56 -35.98 55.06 -10.89
CA GLY A 56 -35.10 56.23 -10.76
C GLY A 56 -34.29 56.65 -12.00
N ARG A 57 -34.96 56.86 -13.14
CA ARG A 57 -34.46 57.45 -14.40
C ARG A 57 -33.64 58.75 -14.22
N GLY A 58 -32.68 59.08 -15.11
CA GLY A 58 -32.02 60.41 -15.03
C GLY A 58 -30.91 60.84 -16.03
N ASP A 59 -30.99 60.50 -17.31
CA ASP A 59 -30.43 61.19 -18.50
C ASP A 59 -29.02 61.92 -18.56
N ARG A 60 -28.30 61.60 -19.65
CA ARG A 60 -27.39 62.44 -20.50
C ARG A 60 -26.06 63.07 -20.00
N ALA A 61 -24.99 62.36 -20.42
CA ALA A 61 -23.97 62.82 -21.40
C ALA A 61 -22.90 63.89 -21.03
N LYS A 62 -21.63 63.46 -21.06
CA LYS A 62 -20.53 64.02 -21.90
C LYS A 62 -19.35 63.03 -21.98
N ARG A 63 -18.83 62.77 -23.19
CA ARG A 63 -17.52 62.10 -23.43
C ARG A 63 -16.43 63.20 -23.49
N PRO A 64 -15.14 62.93 -23.16
CA PRO A 64 -14.24 62.16 -24.02
C PRO A 64 -13.38 61.09 -23.32
N TRP A 65 -12.90 60.13 -24.11
CA TRP A 65 -11.89 59.09 -23.79
C TRP A 65 -10.48 59.58 -24.21
N PRO A 66 -9.36 58.84 -23.98
CA PRO A 66 -9.09 57.74 -23.04
C PRO A 66 -7.80 57.95 -22.20
N ARG A 67 -7.67 57.29 -21.04
CA ARG A 67 -6.37 56.74 -20.58
C ARG A 67 -6.54 55.36 -19.93
N ARG A 68 -5.56 54.49 -20.18
CA ARG A 68 -5.56 53.07 -19.82
C ARG A 68 -5.37 52.86 -18.32
N LEU A 69 -6.16 51.98 -17.73
CA LEU A 69 -5.78 51.09 -16.63
C LEU A 69 -6.53 49.78 -16.87
N MET A 70 -5.82 48.71 -17.24
CA MET A 70 -6.40 47.36 -17.27
C MET A 70 -6.16 46.70 -15.91
N SER A 71 -7.19 46.72 -15.07
CA SER A 71 -7.41 45.65 -14.10
C SER A 71 -7.94 44.43 -14.86
N GLY A 72 -7.07 43.46 -15.11
CA GLY A 72 -7.44 42.20 -15.75
C GLY A 72 -7.62 41.10 -14.71
N GLU A 73 -8.86 40.88 -14.27
CA GLU A 73 -9.21 39.68 -13.50
C GLU A 73 -8.98 38.45 -14.37
N ALA A 74 -8.15 37.50 -13.90
CA ALA A 74 -7.91 36.25 -14.59
C ALA A 74 -9.11 35.31 -14.41
N ASN A 75 -10.08 35.42 -15.33
CA ASN A 75 -11.19 34.48 -15.44
C ASN A 75 -10.67 33.06 -15.70
N LEU A 76 -10.76 32.20 -14.69
CA LEU A 76 -10.64 30.74 -14.86
C LEU A 76 -11.90 30.22 -15.57
N ILE A 77 -11.86 30.25 -16.90
CA ILE A 77 -12.92 29.68 -17.73
C ILE A 77 -12.90 28.15 -17.57
N SER A 78 -13.93 27.63 -16.93
CA SER A 78 -14.28 26.21 -16.94
C SER A 78 -14.62 25.77 -18.37
N CYS A 79 -13.68 25.08 -19.02
CA CYS A 79 -13.95 24.32 -20.25
C CYS A 79 -14.16 22.84 -19.90
N GLY A 80 -15.39 22.51 -19.51
CA GLY A 80 -15.79 21.11 -19.41
C GLY A 80 -15.85 20.43 -20.78
N MET A 81 -15.11 19.33 -20.95
CA MET A 81 -15.36 18.35 -22.01
C MET A 81 -15.92 17.05 -21.40
N PRO A 82 -16.93 16.41 -22.03
CA PRO A 82 -17.69 15.34 -21.39
C PRO A 82 -17.03 13.96 -21.50
N TRP A 83 -16.73 13.37 -20.35
CA TRP A 83 -16.88 11.94 -20.01
C TRP A 83 -17.06 10.94 -21.17
N ARG A 84 -16.00 10.66 -21.94
CA ARG A 84 -15.97 9.57 -22.95
C ARG A 84 -14.75 8.64 -22.88
N VAL A 85 -13.94 8.72 -21.83
CA VAL A 85 -12.74 7.87 -21.66
C VAL A 85 -13.10 6.45 -21.14
N HIS A 86 -14.07 6.36 -20.23
CA HIS A 86 -14.46 5.16 -19.46
C HIS A 86 -14.96 3.91 -20.24
N ARG A 87 -14.93 3.87 -21.58
CA ARG A 87 -15.24 2.66 -22.36
C ARG A 87 -14.05 2.14 -23.19
N ALA A 88 -13.03 2.96 -23.41
CA ALA A 88 -11.80 2.55 -24.09
C ALA A 88 -10.84 1.85 -23.10
N GLU A 89 -10.63 2.45 -21.92
CA GLU A 89 -9.77 1.89 -20.86
C GLU A 89 -10.24 0.49 -20.41
N ARG A 90 -11.54 0.32 -20.16
CA ARG A 90 -12.13 -0.99 -19.81
C ARG A 90 -12.00 -2.06 -20.91
N ARG A 91 -11.69 -1.70 -22.16
CA ARG A 91 -11.31 -2.68 -23.20
C ARG A 91 -9.79 -2.87 -23.28
N ALA A 92 -8.99 -1.87 -22.94
CA ALA A 92 -7.53 -1.98 -22.87
C ALA A 92 -7.07 -2.93 -21.75
N MET A 93 -7.76 -2.97 -20.61
CA MET A 93 -7.47 -3.85 -19.47
C MET A 93 -7.59 -5.36 -19.77
N SER A 94 -8.20 -5.75 -20.90
CA SER A 94 -8.24 -7.14 -21.35
C SER A 94 -6.88 -7.70 -21.85
N ARG A 95 -5.85 -6.84 -21.97
CA ARG A 95 -4.53 -7.17 -22.54
C ARG A 95 -3.40 -6.87 -21.56
N ASP A 96 -2.24 -7.46 -21.83
CA ASP A 96 -1.00 -7.13 -21.12
C ASP A 96 -0.71 -5.63 -21.19
N ARG A 97 -0.36 -5.04 -20.05
CA ARG A 97 0.20 -3.69 -19.96
C ARG A 97 1.68 -3.82 -19.66
N ARG A 98 2.52 -3.45 -20.63
CA ARG A 98 3.96 -3.22 -20.40
C ARG A 98 4.24 -1.72 -20.42
N LEU A 99 5.22 -1.29 -19.64
CA LEU A 99 5.62 0.10 -19.52
C LEU A 99 7.07 0.27 -20.01
N LEU A 100 7.39 1.47 -20.50
CA LEU A 100 8.78 1.89 -20.65
C LEU A 100 9.40 2.02 -19.25
N ALA A 101 10.65 1.59 -19.11
CA ALA A 101 11.42 1.75 -17.87
C ALA A 101 11.42 3.21 -17.40
N THR A 102 11.47 3.41 -16.08
CA THR A 102 11.62 4.76 -15.50
C THR A 102 12.94 5.37 -16.00
N PRO A 103 12.93 6.59 -16.57
CA PRO A 103 14.15 7.30 -16.93
C PRO A 103 14.93 7.65 -15.66
N LEU A 104 16.18 7.19 -15.59
CA LEU A 104 17.10 7.42 -14.47
C LEU A 104 18.43 7.97 -15.01
N ALA A 105 19.10 8.80 -14.21
CA ALA A 105 20.44 9.30 -14.48
C ALA A 105 21.50 8.19 -14.36
N ASP A 106 22.71 8.48 -14.83
CA ASP A 106 23.87 7.61 -14.68
C ASP A 106 24.06 7.20 -13.20
N GLY A 107 24.11 5.89 -12.95
CA GLY A 107 24.15 5.32 -11.60
C GLY A 107 22.79 4.87 -11.03
N GLY A 108 21.67 5.10 -11.73
CA GLY A 108 20.35 4.55 -11.36
C GLY A 108 19.51 5.42 -10.42
N TYR A 109 19.81 6.72 -10.34
CA TYR A 109 19.08 7.70 -9.52
C TYR A 109 18.04 8.44 -10.37
N PRO A 110 16.92 8.92 -9.82
CA PRO A 110 16.07 9.88 -10.52
C PRO A 110 16.87 11.12 -10.94
N TYR A 111 16.53 11.73 -12.08
CA TYR A 111 17.17 12.97 -12.51
C TYR A 111 16.86 14.09 -11.51
N ALA A 112 17.86 14.85 -11.09
CA ALA A 112 17.65 16.07 -10.32
C ALA A 112 16.86 17.11 -11.14
N ALA A 113 15.89 17.76 -10.51
CA ALA A 113 15.12 18.85 -11.10
C ALA A 113 15.65 20.22 -10.62
N ASN A 114 15.46 21.26 -11.43
CA ASN A 114 15.64 22.65 -11.03
C ASN A 114 14.32 23.41 -11.28
N PRO A 115 13.32 23.22 -10.40
CA PRO A 115 12.00 23.82 -10.57
C PRO A 115 12.00 25.32 -10.21
N VAL A 116 11.05 26.06 -10.77
CA VAL A 116 10.95 27.53 -10.65
C VAL A 116 10.86 28.01 -9.19
N TRP A 117 10.36 27.21 -8.24
CA TRP A 117 10.39 27.60 -6.82
C TRP A 117 11.80 27.61 -6.23
N GLN A 118 12.74 26.79 -6.69
CA GLN A 118 14.14 26.91 -6.27
C GLN A 118 14.76 28.23 -6.72
N GLU A 119 14.49 28.66 -7.96
CA GLU A 119 14.96 29.96 -8.47
C GLU A 119 14.41 31.09 -7.58
N ARG A 120 13.11 31.08 -7.29
CA ARG A 120 12.46 32.08 -6.41
C ARG A 120 12.91 32.03 -4.95
N LEU A 121 13.37 30.88 -4.45
CA LEU A 121 14.01 30.77 -3.14
C LEU A 121 15.42 31.39 -3.16
N ARG A 122 16.20 31.18 -4.23
CA ARG A 122 17.56 31.72 -4.40
C ARG A 122 17.55 33.24 -4.60
N ASP A 123 16.59 33.74 -5.36
CA ASP A 123 16.43 35.17 -5.66
C ASP A 123 15.76 35.96 -4.51
N GLY A 124 15.18 35.27 -3.52
CA GLY A 124 14.51 35.88 -2.36
C GLY A 124 13.06 36.32 -2.61
N ASP A 125 12.51 36.04 -3.79
CA ASP A 125 11.13 36.29 -4.22
C ASP A 125 10.08 35.62 -3.32
N VAL A 126 10.42 34.48 -2.74
CA VAL A 126 9.62 33.73 -1.76
C VAL A 126 10.55 33.19 -0.69
N SER A 127 10.25 33.41 0.58
CA SER A 127 11.00 32.76 1.67
C SER A 127 10.58 31.29 1.84
N ALA A 128 11.50 30.43 2.26
CA ALA A 128 11.19 29.02 2.47
C ALA A 128 10.10 28.79 3.55
N GLY A 129 10.00 29.70 4.54
CA GLY A 129 8.89 29.73 5.48
C GLY A 129 7.53 29.98 4.81
N GLN A 130 7.45 30.97 3.91
CA GLN A 130 6.24 31.19 3.09
C GLN A 130 5.92 29.99 2.19
N LEU A 131 6.93 29.36 1.58
CA LEU A 131 6.73 28.15 0.77
C LEU A 131 6.14 27.01 1.62
N TRP A 132 6.71 26.77 2.80
CA TRP A 132 6.22 25.78 3.77
C TRP A 132 4.79 26.07 4.23
N ASP A 133 4.47 27.32 4.55
CA ASP A 133 3.15 27.71 5.09
C ASP A 133 2.06 27.77 4.02
N LEU A 134 2.39 28.19 2.80
CA LEU A 134 1.46 28.25 1.66
C LEU A 134 1.29 26.91 0.93
N ALA A 135 2.20 25.94 1.11
CA ALA A 135 2.08 24.61 0.53
C ALA A 135 0.87 23.86 1.11
N ALA A 136 -0.23 23.84 0.33
CA ALA A 136 -1.47 23.16 0.69
C ALA A 136 -1.30 21.63 0.83
N ARG A 137 -0.34 21.05 0.11
CA ARG A 137 0.13 19.65 0.23
C ARG A 137 1.59 19.59 -0.20
N LEU A 138 2.37 18.70 0.43
CA LEU A 138 3.68 18.27 -0.05
C LEU A 138 3.61 16.80 -0.52
N PRO A 139 4.50 16.38 -1.44
CA PRO A 139 5.53 17.16 -2.15
C PRO A 139 4.94 18.19 -3.14
N LEU A 140 5.74 19.19 -3.53
CA LEU A 140 5.38 20.17 -4.56
C LEU A 140 5.45 19.54 -5.96
N LEU A 141 4.63 20.01 -6.90
CA LEU A 141 4.64 19.59 -8.31
C LEU A 141 4.93 20.78 -9.23
N GLY A 142 5.79 20.58 -10.22
CA GLY A 142 6.27 21.61 -11.14
C GLY A 142 5.98 21.31 -12.61
N ARG A 143 6.96 21.54 -13.49
CA ARG A 143 6.80 21.30 -14.92
C ARG A 143 6.59 19.82 -15.22
N ARG A 144 6.00 19.56 -16.39
CA ARG A 144 5.89 18.22 -16.98
C ARG A 144 6.61 18.19 -18.31
N GLU A 145 7.50 17.23 -18.49
CA GLU A 145 8.32 17.08 -19.70
C GLU A 145 8.51 15.59 -20.02
N PRO A 146 8.46 15.18 -21.30
CA PRO A 146 8.73 13.80 -21.69
C PRO A 146 10.24 13.54 -21.69
N ILE A 147 10.70 12.65 -20.81
CA ILE A 147 12.11 12.21 -20.71
C ILE A 147 12.16 10.72 -21.06
N GLY A 148 13.03 10.32 -21.98
CA GLY A 148 13.16 8.90 -22.38
C GLY A 148 11.87 8.27 -22.95
N GLY A 149 10.89 9.08 -23.38
CA GLY A 149 9.57 8.61 -23.82
C GLY A 149 8.55 8.36 -22.69
N VAL A 150 8.87 8.72 -21.45
CA VAL A 150 7.96 8.71 -20.30
C VAL A 150 7.63 10.14 -19.91
N ASP A 151 6.36 10.43 -19.65
CA ASP A 151 5.95 11.74 -19.13
C ASP A 151 6.42 11.89 -17.67
N MET A 152 7.37 12.79 -17.43
CA MET A 152 7.91 13.07 -16.10
C MET A 152 7.30 14.37 -15.55
N VAL A 153 7.38 14.55 -14.23
CA VAL A 153 6.98 15.76 -13.51
C VAL A 153 8.08 16.14 -12.51
N GLU A 154 8.34 17.44 -12.35
CA GLU A 154 9.22 17.95 -11.29
C GLU A 154 8.52 17.78 -9.93
N VAL A 155 9.19 17.17 -8.96
CA VAL A 155 8.67 16.88 -7.62
C VAL A 155 9.61 17.44 -6.57
N GLY A 156 9.15 18.44 -5.83
CA GLY A 156 9.90 19.09 -4.75
C GLY A 156 9.55 18.52 -3.39
N PHE A 157 10.43 17.70 -2.83
CA PHE A 157 10.32 17.22 -1.46
C PHE A 157 10.89 18.29 -0.52
N LEU A 158 10.12 18.66 0.51
CA LEU A 158 10.49 19.71 1.46
C LEU A 158 10.16 19.23 2.89
N THR A 159 11.07 19.42 3.84
CA THR A 159 10.85 19.03 5.24
C THR A 159 11.67 19.86 6.22
N GLN A 160 11.38 19.77 7.51
CA GLN A 160 12.15 20.41 8.57
C GLN A 160 13.20 19.44 9.14
N GLY A 161 14.45 19.88 9.20
CA GLY A 161 15.55 19.21 9.89
C GLY A 161 15.91 19.94 11.19
N GLY A 162 16.47 19.21 12.16
CA GLY A 162 17.04 19.80 13.37
C GLY A 162 18.37 20.50 13.11
N VAL A 163 18.81 21.33 14.06
CA VAL A 163 20.07 22.08 13.96
C VAL A 163 21.26 21.12 13.79
N GLY A 164 21.99 21.25 12.68
CA GLY A 164 23.14 20.40 12.36
C GLY A 164 22.78 18.95 12.09
N GLN A 165 21.55 18.67 11.62
CA GLN A 165 21.18 17.36 11.06
C GLN A 165 21.33 17.37 9.55
N GLU A 166 21.66 16.21 9.00
CA GLU A 166 21.46 15.87 7.60
C GLU A 166 20.11 15.16 7.44
N VAL A 167 19.44 15.38 6.31
CA VAL A 167 18.16 14.74 6.00
C VAL A 167 18.29 13.95 4.70
N LEU A 168 17.91 12.68 4.74
CA LEU A 168 17.86 11.76 3.61
C LEU A 168 16.40 11.55 3.18
N LEU A 169 16.12 11.65 1.89
CA LEU A 169 14.86 11.18 1.30
C LEU A 169 14.97 9.67 1.01
N HIS A 170 14.10 8.87 1.63
CA HIS A 170 13.94 7.45 1.31
C HIS A 170 12.66 7.27 0.50
N VAL A 171 12.77 6.86 -0.77
CA VAL A 171 11.65 6.46 -1.64
C VAL A 171 11.76 4.98 -1.97
N ASN A 172 10.68 4.23 -1.78
CA ASN A 172 10.62 2.78 -2.01
C ASN A 172 11.09 2.39 -3.43
N SER A 173 11.95 1.37 -3.51
CA SER A 173 12.65 0.87 -4.70
C SER A 173 13.61 1.86 -5.34
N LEU A 174 13.25 3.13 -5.53
CA LEU A 174 14.14 4.10 -6.16
C LEU A 174 15.42 4.31 -5.32
N THR A 175 15.29 4.56 -4.02
CA THR A 175 16.45 4.66 -3.11
C THR A 175 17.01 3.29 -2.75
N ASP A 176 16.14 2.29 -2.52
CA ASP A 176 16.54 0.93 -2.13
C ASP A 176 17.50 0.27 -3.14
N ASN A 177 17.25 0.47 -4.44
CA ASN A 177 18.05 -0.09 -5.54
C ASN A 177 19.50 0.41 -5.57
N VAL A 178 19.74 1.61 -5.04
CA VAL A 178 21.03 2.32 -5.06
C VAL A 178 21.54 2.63 -3.64
N ARG A 179 21.01 1.95 -2.61
CA ARG A 179 21.26 2.22 -1.18
C ARG A 179 22.72 2.06 -0.71
N HIS A 180 23.63 1.69 -1.61
CA HIS A 180 25.07 1.70 -1.37
C HIS A 180 25.68 3.12 -1.49
N SER A 181 24.93 4.09 -2.02
CA SER A 181 25.33 5.50 -2.08
C SER A 181 24.10 6.41 -1.91
N PHE A 182 24.07 7.11 -0.78
CA PHE A 182 23.00 8.05 -0.43
C PHE A 182 23.25 9.50 -0.85
N GLU A 183 24.42 9.85 -1.40
CA GLU A 183 24.73 11.23 -1.77
C GLU A 183 23.63 11.88 -2.65
N PRO A 184 23.08 11.22 -3.69
CA PRO A 184 22.02 11.82 -4.52
C PRO A 184 20.63 11.87 -3.87
N TRP A 185 20.49 11.33 -2.66
CA TRP A 185 19.25 11.27 -1.88
C TRP A 185 19.25 12.21 -0.68
N LEU A 186 20.37 12.87 -0.40
CA LEU A 186 20.47 13.88 0.65
C LEU A 186 19.78 15.16 0.23
N MET A 187 19.00 15.71 1.14
CA MET A 187 18.27 16.95 0.94
C MET A 187 19.17 18.13 1.27
N GLU A 188 19.21 19.11 0.39
CA GLU A 188 20.00 20.33 0.55
C GLU A 188 19.38 21.24 1.63
N PRO A 189 20.16 21.77 2.57
CA PRO A 189 19.66 22.71 3.58
C PRO A 189 19.34 24.06 2.94
N VAL A 190 18.13 24.57 3.17
CA VAL A 190 17.69 25.86 2.63
C VAL A 190 18.21 27.00 3.52
N PRO A 191 19.07 27.92 3.00
CA PRO A 191 19.78 28.89 3.81
C PRO A 191 18.92 29.69 4.79
N HIS A 192 19.45 29.91 6.00
CA HIS A 192 18.83 30.66 7.09
C HIS A 192 17.48 30.09 7.60
N THR A 193 17.11 28.86 7.26
CA THR A 193 15.89 28.20 7.72
C THR A 193 16.17 26.77 8.23
N PRO A 194 15.26 26.13 8.98
CA PRO A 194 15.38 24.71 9.34
C PRO A 194 15.00 23.76 8.19
N LEU A 195 14.65 24.28 7.01
CA LEU A 195 14.10 23.47 5.92
C LEU A 195 15.21 22.81 5.10
N HIS A 196 14.92 21.62 4.60
CA HIS A 196 15.73 20.88 3.65
C HIS A 196 14.88 20.51 2.44
N THR A 197 15.45 20.57 1.24
CA THR A 197 14.75 20.30 -0.03
C THR A 197 15.49 19.30 -0.90
N LEU A 198 14.77 18.49 -1.66
CA LEU A 198 15.33 17.69 -2.75
C LEU A 198 14.30 17.64 -3.88
N ASP A 199 14.72 18.08 -5.06
CA ASP A 199 13.84 18.24 -6.22
C ASP A 199 14.24 17.23 -7.29
N LEU A 200 13.30 16.36 -7.68
CA LEU A 200 13.53 15.21 -8.57
C LEU A 200 12.52 15.19 -9.71
N TRP A 201 12.94 14.72 -10.88
CA TRP A 201 12.01 14.28 -11.92
C TRP A 201 11.51 12.88 -11.58
N LEU A 202 10.21 12.77 -11.31
CA LEU A 202 9.53 11.48 -11.12
C LEU A 202 8.49 11.27 -12.22
N PRO A 203 8.15 10.02 -12.56
CA PRO A 203 7.15 9.74 -13.59
C PRO A 203 5.74 10.18 -13.21
N ALA A 204 5.00 10.80 -14.14
CA ALA A 204 3.68 11.35 -13.88
C ALA A 204 2.61 10.28 -13.52
N ASP A 205 2.78 9.04 -13.95
CA ASP A 205 1.96 7.87 -13.60
C ASP A 205 2.47 7.08 -12.37
N GLY A 206 3.54 7.56 -11.71
CA GLY A 206 4.21 6.89 -10.59
C GLY A 206 3.45 6.92 -9.27
N CYS A 207 3.59 5.86 -8.47
CA CYS A 207 3.04 5.77 -7.12
C CYS A 207 4.02 5.07 -6.16
N TYR A 208 4.55 5.82 -5.19
CA TYR A 208 5.60 5.36 -4.28
C TYR A 208 5.34 5.81 -2.84
N SER A 209 5.68 4.97 -1.87
CA SER A 209 5.82 5.38 -0.48
C SER A 209 7.20 6.01 -0.25
N TYR A 210 7.24 7.01 0.63
CA TYR A 210 8.48 7.71 1.00
C TYR A 210 8.49 8.16 2.47
N ARG A 211 9.70 8.40 2.97
CA ARG A 211 10.01 8.91 4.31
C ARG A 211 11.18 9.88 4.27
N PHE A 212 11.26 10.73 5.28
CA PHE A 212 12.45 11.51 5.59
C PHE A 212 13.21 10.86 6.76
N VAL A 213 14.53 10.75 6.64
CA VAL A 213 15.42 10.16 7.63
C VAL A 213 16.38 11.25 8.09
N ALA A 214 16.13 11.82 9.27
CA ALA A 214 16.92 12.94 9.82
C ALA A 214 17.88 12.45 10.90
N MET A 215 19.19 12.65 10.70
CA MET A 215 20.26 12.18 11.59
C MET A 215 21.32 13.28 11.78
N ARG A 216 22.12 13.24 12.85
CA ARG A 216 23.27 14.17 12.99
C ARG A 216 24.29 14.03 11.85
N HIS A 217 24.42 12.81 11.34
CA HIS A 217 25.13 12.47 10.13
C HIS A 217 24.47 11.22 9.54
N VAL A 218 24.26 11.20 8.23
CA VAL A 218 23.80 10.04 7.46
C VAL A 218 25.02 9.43 6.78
N PRO A 219 25.52 8.24 7.22
CA PRO A 219 26.64 7.59 6.55
C PRO A 219 26.26 7.25 5.11
N ARG A 220 27.07 7.70 4.14
CA ARG A 220 26.71 7.68 2.71
C ARG A 220 26.50 6.28 2.15
N ASP A 221 27.12 5.28 2.78
CA ASP A 221 27.08 3.87 2.42
C ASP A 221 26.25 3.03 3.41
N ALA A 222 25.45 3.63 4.32
CA ALA A 222 24.79 2.87 5.38
C ALA A 222 23.88 1.74 4.87
N GLY A 223 23.28 1.86 3.68
CA GLY A 223 22.49 0.78 3.06
C GLY A 223 23.30 -0.37 2.45
N ALA A 224 24.63 -0.27 2.39
CA ALA A 224 25.52 -1.38 2.03
C ALA A 224 25.56 -2.48 3.11
N THR A 225 25.13 -2.18 4.34
CA THR A 225 25.04 -3.16 5.44
C THR A 225 23.59 -3.37 5.92
N PRO A 226 23.21 -4.58 6.35
CA PRO A 226 21.89 -4.81 6.95
C PRO A 226 21.65 -3.97 8.22
N GLU A 227 22.70 -3.72 9.01
CA GLU A 227 22.67 -2.90 10.22
C GLU A 227 22.40 -1.43 9.92
N GLY A 228 23.16 -0.84 8.99
CA GLY A 228 22.98 0.56 8.59
C GLY A 228 21.65 0.76 7.88
N TRP A 229 21.21 -0.19 7.04
CA TRP A 229 19.89 -0.13 6.41
C TRP A 229 18.73 -0.19 7.43
N ARG A 230 18.84 -1.05 8.45
CA ARG A 230 17.92 -1.06 9.60
C ARG A 230 17.91 0.28 10.34
N ALA A 231 19.07 0.91 10.51
CA ALA A 231 19.17 2.22 11.16
C ALA A 231 18.51 3.34 10.33
N VAL A 232 18.64 3.32 9.00
CA VAL A 232 17.92 4.24 8.09
C VAL A 232 16.40 4.09 8.28
N HIS A 233 15.87 2.87 8.18
CA HIS A 233 14.44 2.63 8.41
C HIS A 233 13.98 3.05 9.82
N ALA A 234 14.72 2.74 10.88
CA ALA A 234 14.35 3.10 12.26
C ALA A 234 14.18 4.61 12.48
N ASN A 235 14.97 5.42 11.77
CA ASN A 235 14.93 6.88 11.84
C ASN A 235 13.98 7.51 10.79
N GLY A 236 13.39 6.71 9.89
CA GLY A 236 12.43 7.18 8.89
C GLY A 236 11.15 7.71 9.52
N ARG A 237 10.70 8.88 9.07
CA ARG A 237 9.43 9.51 9.47
C ARG A 237 8.63 9.93 8.24
N PRO A 238 7.30 9.87 8.28
CA PRO A 238 6.47 10.34 7.19
C PRO A 238 6.52 11.88 7.09
N ASP A 239 6.35 12.41 5.88
CA ASP A 239 6.23 13.83 5.57
C ASP A 239 5.06 14.47 6.33
N PRO A 240 5.29 15.38 7.29
CA PRO A 240 4.23 15.92 8.14
C PRO A 240 3.16 16.72 7.37
N ARG A 241 3.42 17.15 6.13
CA ARG A 241 2.50 17.93 5.28
C ARG A 241 1.75 17.11 4.23
N ASN A 242 2.12 15.85 4.02
CA ASN A 242 1.33 14.93 3.17
C ASN A 242 0.25 14.25 4.04
N PRO A 243 -1.06 14.43 3.80
CA PRO A 243 -2.09 13.76 4.59
C PRO A 243 -2.18 12.26 4.32
N GLU A 244 -1.64 11.78 3.20
CA GLU A 244 -1.78 10.40 2.76
C GLU A 244 -0.70 9.52 3.38
N ARG A 245 -1.15 8.57 4.22
CA ARG A 245 -0.31 7.64 4.96
C ARG A 245 -0.52 6.20 4.50
N ILE A 246 0.48 5.38 4.75
CA ILE A 246 0.42 3.94 4.63
C ILE A 246 1.35 3.31 5.67
N VAL A 247 1.01 2.13 6.19
CA VAL A 247 1.93 1.36 7.04
C VAL A 247 2.86 0.52 6.17
N ASP A 248 4.15 0.51 6.50
CA ASP A 248 5.15 -0.32 5.85
C ASP A 248 5.25 -1.72 6.52
N PRO A 249 5.93 -2.71 5.89
CA PRO A 249 6.10 -4.04 6.48
C PRO A 249 6.92 -4.08 7.79
N LEU A 250 7.46 -2.95 8.26
CA LEU A 250 8.12 -2.81 9.57
C LEU A 250 7.19 -2.21 10.64
N GLY A 251 5.90 -2.00 10.31
CA GLY A 251 4.90 -1.42 11.20
C GLY A 251 5.00 0.09 11.37
N GLN A 252 5.75 0.79 10.50
CA GLN A 252 5.92 2.24 10.55
C GLN A 252 5.09 2.97 9.50
N PHE A 253 4.72 4.22 9.76
CA PHE A 253 4.07 5.05 8.76
C PHE A 253 5.06 5.63 7.74
N SER A 254 4.75 5.41 6.47
CA SER A 254 5.30 6.13 5.32
C SER A 254 4.25 7.10 4.76
N SER A 255 4.69 8.03 3.94
CA SER A 255 3.82 8.91 3.15
C SER A 255 3.66 8.34 1.75
N VAL A 256 2.54 8.59 1.09
CA VAL A 256 2.37 8.17 -0.31
C VAL A 256 2.47 9.37 -1.23
N TRP A 257 3.41 9.34 -2.17
CA TRP A 257 3.40 10.24 -3.32
C TRP A 257 2.73 9.55 -4.51
N ARG A 258 1.88 10.31 -5.19
CA ARG A 258 1.17 9.91 -6.41
C ARG A 258 1.42 11.00 -7.44
N GLY A 259 1.93 10.61 -8.60
CA GLY A 259 1.98 11.49 -9.76
C GLY A 259 0.56 11.88 -10.22
N PRO A 260 0.43 12.97 -10.99
CA PRO A 260 -0.87 13.50 -11.44
C PRO A 260 -1.69 12.52 -12.30
N ASP A 261 -1.03 11.55 -12.94
CA ASP A 261 -1.64 10.55 -13.82
C ASP A 261 -1.61 9.15 -13.18
N ALA A 262 -1.22 9.05 -11.90
CA ALA A 262 -1.06 7.77 -11.21
C ALA A 262 -2.40 7.02 -11.09
N MET A 263 -2.38 5.75 -11.48
CA MET A 263 -3.59 4.92 -11.46
C MET A 263 -4.09 4.72 -10.02
N SER A 264 -5.32 5.16 -9.78
CA SER A 264 -6.11 4.84 -8.59
C SER A 264 -7.53 4.45 -9.01
N PRO A 265 -7.97 3.22 -8.72
CA PRO A 265 -9.37 2.84 -8.81
C PRO A 265 -10.25 3.81 -8.01
N THR A 266 -11.41 4.15 -8.59
CA THR A 266 -12.21 5.30 -8.18
C THR A 266 -12.85 5.11 -6.80
N GLY A 267 -12.40 5.89 -5.82
CA GLY A 267 -13.02 5.96 -4.51
C GLY A 267 -12.01 6.14 -3.39
N SER A 268 -12.53 6.15 -2.16
CA SER A 268 -11.88 5.54 -1.01
C SER A 268 -12.96 4.70 -0.35
N GLY A 269 -12.71 3.42 -0.14
CA GLY A 269 -13.70 2.53 0.44
C GLY A 269 -14.08 2.97 1.84
N ALA A 270 -15.38 3.17 2.08
CA ALA A 270 -15.87 3.46 3.42
C ALA A 270 -15.52 2.30 4.38
N ALA A 271 -15.30 2.64 5.65
CA ALA A 271 -14.90 1.72 6.71
C ALA A 271 -15.63 0.36 6.67
N VAL A 272 -14.88 -0.67 7.05
CA VAL A 272 -15.21 -2.07 6.79
C VAL A 272 -15.19 -2.82 8.12
N ASP A 273 -16.34 -3.39 8.49
CA ASP A 273 -16.43 -4.24 9.66
C ASP A 273 -15.84 -5.62 9.36
N TRP A 274 -14.99 -6.10 10.27
CA TRP A 274 -14.29 -7.37 10.19
C TRP A 274 -14.63 -8.23 11.39
N GLU A 275 -15.03 -9.48 11.14
CA GLU A 275 -15.01 -10.53 12.16
C GLU A 275 -13.60 -11.14 12.23
N GLY A 276 -13.26 -11.71 13.37
CA GLY A 276 -11.95 -12.29 13.62
C GLY A 276 -12.04 -13.54 14.47
N ASP A 277 -11.21 -14.52 14.15
CA ASP A 277 -11.10 -15.79 14.85
C ASP A 277 -9.63 -16.24 14.91
N VAL A 278 -9.37 -17.37 15.55
CA VAL A 278 -8.05 -18.00 15.66
C VAL A 278 -8.16 -19.47 15.26
N VAL A 279 -7.49 -19.84 14.17
CA VAL A 279 -7.49 -21.19 13.61
C VAL A 279 -6.28 -21.97 14.10
N ASP A 280 -6.50 -23.13 14.70
CA ASP A 280 -5.43 -24.10 14.96
C ASP A 280 -5.01 -24.76 13.64
N CYS A 281 -3.75 -24.55 13.23
CA CYS A 281 -3.21 -24.98 11.95
C CYS A 281 -2.54 -26.37 12.03
N PRO A 282 -2.38 -27.09 10.90
CA PRO A 282 -1.71 -28.39 10.84
C PRO A 282 -0.25 -28.44 11.34
N ASP A 283 0.41 -27.28 11.49
CA ASP A 283 1.76 -27.18 12.08
C ASP A 283 1.76 -27.20 13.62
N GLY A 284 0.58 -27.29 14.25
CA GLY A 284 0.42 -27.32 15.70
C GLY A 284 0.47 -25.94 16.37
N GLU A 285 0.44 -24.87 15.57
CA GLU A 285 0.39 -23.48 16.02
C GLU A 285 -0.96 -22.85 15.64
N SER A 286 -1.41 -21.84 16.40
CA SER A 286 -2.64 -21.12 16.11
C SER A 286 -2.37 -19.85 15.28
N ARG A 287 -3.26 -19.53 14.34
CA ARG A 287 -3.14 -18.37 13.42
C ARG A 287 -4.36 -17.45 13.51
N PRO A 288 -4.18 -16.13 13.70
CA PRO A 288 -5.26 -15.17 13.55
C PRO A 288 -5.82 -15.16 12.13
N VAL A 289 -7.15 -15.09 12.01
CA VAL A 289 -7.82 -14.92 10.72
C VAL A 289 -8.88 -13.83 10.86
N TRP A 290 -9.07 -13.05 9.80
CA TRP A 290 -10.16 -12.07 9.75
C TRP A 290 -10.98 -12.28 8.50
N PHE A 291 -12.27 -12.11 8.62
CA PHE A 291 -13.16 -12.33 7.50
C PHE A 291 -14.32 -11.34 7.49
N ARG A 292 -14.90 -11.19 6.30
CA ARG A 292 -16.01 -10.30 6.03
C ARG A 292 -16.94 -10.93 5.01
N ARG A 293 -18.25 -10.75 5.25
CA ARG A 293 -19.29 -11.11 4.30
C ARG A 293 -19.50 -10.02 3.25
N GLY A 294 -19.73 -10.40 2.00
CA GLY A 294 -20.09 -9.49 0.92
C GLY A 294 -21.49 -8.93 1.06
N SER A 295 -21.70 -7.71 0.55
CA SER A 295 -22.92 -6.94 0.79
C SER A 295 -24.14 -7.39 -0.01
N GLU A 296 -23.97 -7.99 -1.19
CA GLU A 296 -25.04 -8.30 -2.15
C GLU A 296 -24.83 -9.68 -2.80
N GLY A 297 -25.87 -10.30 -3.39
CA GLY A 297 -25.76 -11.57 -4.13
C GLY A 297 -25.76 -12.86 -3.27
N ASP A 298 -26.30 -13.97 -3.78
CA ASP A 298 -26.56 -15.18 -2.98
C ASP A 298 -25.49 -16.30 -3.07
N ARG A 299 -24.59 -16.22 -4.05
CA ARG A 299 -23.29 -16.91 -4.06
C ARG A 299 -22.24 -15.87 -4.43
N LEU A 300 -21.15 -15.80 -3.68
CA LEU A 300 -20.14 -14.79 -3.85
C LEU A 300 -18.76 -15.38 -4.14
N PRO A 301 -17.97 -14.75 -5.04
CA PRO A 301 -16.55 -15.03 -5.12
C PRO A 301 -15.86 -14.78 -3.78
N LEU A 302 -14.93 -15.66 -3.43
CA LEU A 302 -14.17 -15.59 -2.19
C LEU A 302 -12.77 -15.04 -2.48
N LEU A 303 -12.42 -13.90 -1.89
CA LEU A 303 -11.05 -13.37 -1.94
C LEU A 303 -10.28 -13.80 -0.69
N VAL A 304 -9.19 -14.54 -0.87
CA VAL A 304 -8.28 -14.94 0.21
C VAL A 304 -6.98 -14.15 0.05
N LEU A 305 -6.68 -13.31 1.02
CA LEU A 305 -5.47 -12.47 1.06
C LEU A 305 -4.48 -13.01 2.08
N PHE A 306 -3.24 -13.23 1.64
CA PHE A 306 -2.10 -13.43 2.52
C PHE A 306 -1.58 -12.08 3.05
N ASP A 307 -0.76 -12.12 4.10
CA ASP A 307 -0.27 -10.92 4.81
C ASP A 307 -1.43 -10.08 5.38
N GLY A 308 -2.42 -10.78 5.96
CA GLY A 308 -3.68 -10.21 6.42
C GLY A 308 -3.53 -9.09 7.44
N GLU A 309 -2.49 -9.11 8.25
CA GLU A 309 -2.14 -8.05 9.20
C GLU A 309 -1.79 -6.72 8.51
N LEU A 310 -1.10 -6.77 7.36
CA LEU A 310 -0.78 -5.59 6.55
C LEU A 310 -2.02 -5.09 5.79
N TRP A 311 -2.86 -6.01 5.31
CA TRP A 311 -4.14 -5.66 4.67
C TRP A 311 -5.16 -5.01 5.61
N ARG A 312 -5.03 -5.17 6.93
CA ARG A 312 -5.82 -4.46 7.95
C ARG A 312 -5.21 -3.16 8.42
N SER A 313 -4.00 -2.81 7.94
CA SER A 313 -3.31 -1.60 8.39
C SER A 313 -3.95 -0.31 7.85
N PRO A 314 -3.88 0.82 8.58
CA PRO A 314 -4.39 2.11 8.11
C PRO A 314 -3.70 2.57 6.83
N GLY A 315 -4.48 3.04 5.86
CA GLY A 315 -4.01 3.37 4.52
C GLY A 315 -3.94 2.17 3.57
N VAL A 316 -4.25 0.94 4.01
CA VAL A 316 -4.38 -0.24 3.14
C VAL A 316 -5.82 -0.78 3.20
N VAL A 317 -6.37 -0.93 4.41
CA VAL A 317 -7.68 -1.53 4.68
C VAL A 317 -8.85 -0.82 3.98
N GLU A 318 -8.74 0.48 3.73
CA GLU A 318 -9.75 1.29 3.06
C GLU A 318 -10.02 0.79 1.64
N ARG A 319 -9.01 0.20 0.95
CA ARG A 319 -9.20 -0.38 -0.39
C ARG A 319 -10.03 -1.65 -0.40
N LEU A 320 -10.05 -2.40 0.71
CA LEU A 320 -10.97 -3.54 0.87
C LEU A 320 -12.44 -3.10 1.00
N GLY A 321 -12.67 -1.78 1.16
CA GLY A 321 -13.97 -1.15 1.15
C GLY A 321 -14.48 -0.70 -0.23
N GLU A 322 -13.71 -0.89 -1.31
CA GLU A 322 -14.16 -0.54 -2.67
C GLU A 322 -15.36 -1.41 -3.11
N PRO A 323 -16.34 -0.88 -3.88
CA PRO A 323 -17.60 -1.58 -4.18
C PRO A 323 -17.44 -2.99 -4.75
N ARG A 324 -16.47 -3.20 -5.66
CA ARG A 324 -16.21 -4.52 -6.27
C ARG A 324 -15.69 -5.54 -5.26
N LEU A 325 -14.89 -5.11 -4.27
CA LEU A 325 -14.43 -5.97 -3.18
C LEU A 325 -15.50 -6.13 -2.10
N LYS A 326 -16.29 -5.08 -1.79
CA LYS A 326 -17.45 -5.17 -0.88
C LYS A 326 -18.50 -6.17 -1.35
N ALA A 327 -18.65 -6.36 -2.66
CA ALA A 327 -19.50 -7.39 -3.25
C ALA A 327 -18.91 -8.83 -3.18
N MET A 328 -17.80 -9.05 -2.48
CA MET A 328 -17.19 -10.37 -2.27
C MET A 328 -17.13 -10.73 -0.79
N ASP A 329 -17.13 -12.03 -0.50
CA ASP A 329 -16.65 -12.55 0.78
C ASP A 329 -15.11 -12.45 0.78
N VAL A 330 -14.51 -12.05 1.91
CA VAL A 330 -13.05 -11.84 2.02
C VAL A 330 -12.53 -12.51 3.28
N VAL A 331 -11.40 -13.21 3.15
CA VAL A 331 -10.62 -13.82 4.24
C VAL A 331 -9.20 -13.27 4.19
N LEU A 332 -8.70 -12.82 5.34
CA LEU A 332 -7.36 -12.31 5.55
C LEU A 332 -6.63 -13.31 6.46
N ILE A 333 -5.52 -13.86 5.96
CA ILE A 333 -4.70 -14.85 6.66
C ILE A 333 -3.45 -14.14 7.21
N ASP A 334 -3.36 -14.04 8.53
CA ASP A 334 -2.25 -13.40 9.25
C ASP A 334 -0.92 -14.16 9.04
N ALA A 335 0.18 -13.46 8.82
CA ALA A 335 1.49 -14.06 8.56
C ALA A 335 2.25 -14.52 9.83
N ARG A 336 1.70 -14.27 11.03
CA ARG A 336 2.22 -14.50 12.39
C ARG A 336 3.50 -13.74 12.73
N SER A 337 4.58 -14.07 12.04
CA SER A 337 5.88 -13.42 12.21
C SER A 337 6.65 -13.43 10.89
N PRO A 338 7.67 -12.57 10.71
CA PRO A 338 8.51 -12.63 9.51
C PRO A 338 9.12 -14.02 9.28
N ARG A 339 9.43 -14.78 10.33
CA ARG A 339 9.98 -16.14 10.21
C ARG A 339 8.94 -17.12 9.67
N ASP A 340 7.73 -17.06 10.22
CA ASP A 340 6.63 -17.96 9.83
C ASP A 340 6.16 -17.62 8.42
N ARG A 341 6.03 -16.33 8.09
CA ARG A 341 5.82 -15.85 6.72
C ARG A 341 6.79 -16.47 5.71
N TRP A 342 8.10 -16.46 6.02
CA TRP A 342 9.12 -17.07 5.16
C TRP A 342 8.95 -18.60 5.08
N ARG A 343 8.78 -19.29 6.21
CA ARG A 343 8.55 -20.76 6.26
C ARG A 343 7.33 -21.16 5.43
N ASP A 344 6.21 -20.49 5.67
CA ASP A 344 4.88 -20.87 5.22
C ASP A 344 4.71 -20.56 3.72
N LEU A 345 4.92 -19.30 3.31
CA LEU A 345 4.66 -18.87 1.93
C LEU A 345 5.68 -19.41 0.91
N THR A 346 6.83 -19.92 1.36
CA THR A 346 7.78 -20.65 0.49
C THR A 346 7.54 -22.16 0.47
N SER A 347 6.81 -22.71 1.44
CA SER A 347 6.57 -24.15 1.56
C SER A 347 5.67 -24.71 0.46
N ARG A 348 5.85 -26.00 0.16
CA ARG A 348 4.91 -26.79 -0.63
C ARG A 348 3.68 -27.23 0.18
N GLY A 349 3.83 -27.42 1.50
CA GLY A 349 2.74 -27.79 2.41
C GLY A 349 1.82 -26.62 2.81
N TRP A 350 2.00 -25.44 2.22
CA TRP A 350 1.17 -24.26 2.52
C TRP A 350 -0.32 -24.50 2.24
N GLY A 351 -0.63 -25.27 1.20
CA GLY A 351 -2.01 -25.56 0.80
C GLY A 351 -2.82 -26.26 1.90
N ASP A 352 -2.18 -27.12 2.70
CA ASP A 352 -2.85 -27.84 3.77
C ASP A 352 -3.24 -26.90 4.91
N GLN A 353 -2.42 -25.89 5.21
CA GLN A 353 -2.79 -24.84 6.17
C GLN A 353 -3.92 -23.95 5.64
N VAL A 354 -3.86 -23.55 4.36
CA VAL A 354 -4.92 -22.72 3.75
C VAL A 354 -6.25 -23.48 3.71
N ARG A 355 -6.26 -24.77 3.36
CA ARG A 355 -7.50 -25.57 3.39
C ARG A 355 -8.11 -25.64 4.78
N VAL A 356 -7.34 -25.95 5.83
CA VAL A 356 -7.86 -25.99 7.21
C VAL A 356 -8.36 -24.62 7.68
N VAL A 357 -7.71 -23.52 7.29
CA VAL A 357 -8.21 -22.16 7.54
C VAL A 357 -9.56 -21.93 6.85
N LEU A 358 -9.70 -22.32 5.58
CA LEU A 358 -10.95 -22.13 4.85
C LEU A 358 -12.06 -23.05 5.39
N GLU A 359 -11.79 -24.32 5.70
CA GLU A 359 -12.74 -25.25 6.31
C GLU A 359 -13.34 -24.71 7.62
N GLN A 360 -12.53 -24.01 8.43
CA GLN A 360 -13.00 -23.40 9.68
C GLN A 360 -13.72 -22.05 9.46
N VAL A 361 -13.32 -21.25 8.47
CA VAL A 361 -13.88 -19.90 8.23
C VAL A 361 -15.13 -19.91 7.33
N LEU A 362 -15.21 -20.80 6.33
CA LEU A 362 -16.33 -20.90 5.39
C LEU A 362 -17.71 -21.04 6.08
N PRO A 363 -17.90 -21.80 7.18
CA PRO A 363 -19.17 -21.85 7.91
C PRO A 363 -19.65 -20.50 8.45
N HIS A 364 -18.75 -19.53 8.67
CA HIS A 364 -19.08 -18.18 9.12
C HIS A 364 -19.47 -17.26 7.94
N LEU A 365 -19.17 -17.65 6.70
CA LEU A 365 -19.45 -16.92 5.47
C LEU A 365 -20.68 -17.51 4.76
N ARG A 366 -21.85 -16.90 4.98
CA ARG A 366 -23.17 -17.42 4.54
C ARG A 366 -23.34 -17.61 3.03
N ARG A 367 -22.42 -17.10 2.21
CA ARG A 367 -22.50 -17.03 0.74
C ARG A 367 -21.22 -17.48 0.04
N ALA A 368 -20.21 -17.91 0.81
CA ALA A 368 -18.95 -18.38 0.28
C ALA A 368 -19.09 -19.78 -0.30
N THR A 369 -18.08 -20.16 -1.05
CA THR A 369 -18.03 -21.41 -1.79
C THR A 369 -16.59 -21.91 -1.79
N ASP A 370 -16.45 -23.22 -1.70
CA ASP A 370 -15.22 -24.01 -1.82
C ASP A 370 -14.86 -24.34 -3.28
N ASP A 371 -15.71 -23.93 -4.22
CA ASP A 371 -15.54 -24.06 -5.66
C ASP A 371 -14.30 -23.27 -6.14
N PRO A 372 -13.23 -23.94 -6.60
CA PRO A 372 -11.99 -23.26 -6.99
C PRO A 372 -12.17 -22.20 -8.08
N GLU A 373 -13.17 -22.32 -8.97
CA GLU A 373 -13.47 -21.30 -9.99
C GLU A 373 -13.94 -19.96 -9.38
N GLN A 374 -14.41 -19.96 -8.14
CA GLN A 374 -14.95 -18.81 -7.43
C GLN A 374 -14.01 -18.27 -6.34
N VAL A 375 -12.96 -19.02 -5.97
CA VAL A 375 -11.93 -18.56 -5.05
C VAL A 375 -10.84 -17.79 -5.81
N ILE A 376 -10.40 -16.67 -5.25
CA ILE A 376 -9.26 -15.87 -5.71
C ILE A 376 -8.23 -15.85 -4.57
N LEU A 377 -7.04 -16.41 -4.80
CA LEU A 377 -5.89 -16.24 -3.92
C LEU A 377 -5.14 -14.96 -4.31
N ALA A 378 -4.80 -14.10 -3.35
CA ALA A 378 -4.08 -12.86 -3.62
C ALA A 378 -2.96 -12.63 -2.62
N GLY A 379 -1.81 -12.16 -3.11
CA GLY A 379 -0.66 -11.87 -2.25
C GLY A 379 0.46 -11.11 -2.94
N GLN A 380 1.32 -10.53 -2.10
CA GLN A 380 2.44 -9.66 -2.50
C GLN A 380 3.75 -10.40 -2.22
N SER A 381 4.79 -10.23 -3.05
CA SER A 381 6.10 -10.83 -2.78
C SER A 381 6.00 -12.37 -2.66
N LEU A 382 6.38 -12.94 -1.51
CA LEU A 382 6.17 -14.36 -1.19
C LEU A 382 4.69 -14.78 -1.24
N GLY A 383 3.75 -13.90 -0.88
CA GLY A 383 2.32 -14.17 -1.00
C GLY A 383 1.89 -14.36 -2.46
N GLY A 384 2.49 -13.62 -3.39
CA GLY A 384 2.25 -13.79 -4.83
C GLY A 384 2.79 -15.11 -5.36
N LEU A 385 3.97 -15.53 -4.88
CA LEU A 385 4.54 -16.86 -5.16
C LEU A 385 3.66 -17.99 -4.60
N ALA A 386 3.18 -17.84 -3.36
CA ALA A 386 2.30 -18.80 -2.70
C ALA A 386 0.95 -18.94 -3.44
N ALA A 387 0.32 -17.81 -3.79
CA ALA A 387 -0.93 -17.79 -4.56
C ALA A 387 -0.77 -18.48 -5.92
N ALA A 388 0.33 -18.20 -6.63
CA ALA A 388 0.66 -18.88 -7.89
C ALA A 388 0.77 -20.39 -7.71
N ARG A 389 1.58 -20.86 -6.75
CA ARG A 389 1.79 -22.29 -6.51
C ARG A 389 0.50 -23.02 -6.16
N LEU A 390 -0.37 -22.41 -5.35
CA LEU A 390 -1.63 -23.03 -4.93
C LEU A 390 -2.65 -23.15 -6.06
N ALA A 391 -2.65 -22.21 -7.02
CA ALA A 391 -3.49 -22.28 -8.22
C ALA A 391 -2.91 -23.15 -9.36
N LEU A 392 -1.69 -23.67 -9.18
CA LEU A 392 -1.02 -24.63 -10.07
C LEU A 392 -0.97 -26.06 -9.49
N GLY A 393 -1.44 -26.26 -8.26
CA GLY A 393 -1.39 -27.56 -7.59
C GLY A 393 -2.43 -28.56 -8.14
N PRO A 394 -2.20 -29.89 -7.99
CA PRO A 394 -3.19 -30.90 -8.36
C PRO A 394 -4.46 -30.80 -7.50
N ASP A 395 -4.30 -30.53 -6.20
CA ASP A 395 -5.37 -30.31 -5.24
C ASP A 395 -5.57 -28.79 -5.01
N ARG A 396 -5.75 -28.04 -6.10
CA ARG A 396 -5.80 -26.57 -6.09
C ARG A 396 -6.94 -26.02 -5.23
N VAL A 397 -6.60 -25.05 -4.40
CA VAL A 397 -7.54 -24.35 -3.49
C VAL A 397 -8.35 -23.27 -4.24
N ALA A 398 -7.82 -22.82 -5.38
CA ALA A 398 -8.41 -21.80 -6.23
C ALA A 398 -7.89 -22.00 -7.65
N ASP A 399 -8.72 -21.70 -8.64
CA ASP A 399 -8.31 -21.62 -10.05
C ASP A 399 -7.78 -20.22 -10.37
N ARG A 400 -8.08 -19.21 -9.54
CA ARG A 400 -7.69 -17.81 -9.76
C ARG A 400 -6.63 -17.32 -8.77
N ALA A 401 -5.60 -16.66 -9.27
CA ALA A 401 -4.62 -15.99 -8.43
C ALA A 401 -4.22 -14.59 -8.92
N LEU A 402 -4.11 -13.65 -7.98
CA LEU A 402 -3.50 -12.33 -8.16
C LEU A 402 -2.11 -12.32 -7.51
N CYS A 403 -1.09 -12.25 -8.35
CA CYS A 403 0.32 -12.28 -7.95
C CYS A 403 0.91 -10.87 -8.11
N GLN A 404 1.05 -10.12 -7.01
CA GLN A 404 1.64 -8.79 -7.05
C GLN A 404 3.11 -8.87 -6.64
N SER A 405 4.00 -8.43 -7.52
CA SER A 405 5.45 -8.46 -7.34
C SER A 405 5.89 -9.84 -6.83
N GLY A 406 5.42 -10.90 -7.49
CA GLY A 406 5.61 -12.27 -7.01
C GLY A 406 7.09 -12.63 -6.92
N SER A 407 7.51 -13.27 -5.83
CA SER A 407 8.90 -13.69 -5.61
C SER A 407 9.30 -14.90 -6.48
N PHE A 408 9.07 -14.81 -7.78
CA PHE A 408 9.37 -15.82 -8.80
C PHE A 408 10.87 -15.99 -9.08
N TRP A 409 11.74 -15.30 -8.33
CA TRP A 409 13.17 -15.59 -8.21
C TRP A 409 13.47 -16.71 -7.20
N TRP A 410 12.51 -17.11 -6.35
CA TRP A 410 12.77 -18.00 -5.22
C TRP A 410 13.18 -19.42 -5.64
N ARG A 411 14.26 -19.94 -5.04
CA ARG A 411 14.84 -21.27 -5.34
C ARG A 411 15.08 -22.12 -4.08
N ASP A 412 14.16 -22.11 -3.13
CA ASP A 412 14.25 -22.85 -1.86
C ASP A 412 15.56 -22.59 -1.10
N GLY A 413 15.92 -21.32 -0.97
CA GLY A 413 17.12 -20.84 -0.29
C GLY A 413 18.40 -20.88 -1.13
N ALA A 414 18.41 -21.52 -2.31
CA ALA A 414 19.57 -21.50 -3.21
C ALA A 414 19.77 -20.11 -3.83
N LYS A 415 21.03 -19.64 -3.88
CA LYS A 415 21.43 -18.43 -4.59
C LYS A 415 22.07 -18.81 -5.92
N ASP A 416 21.35 -18.62 -7.01
CA ASP A 416 21.81 -18.88 -8.38
C ASP A 416 21.25 -17.78 -9.31
N PRO A 417 21.93 -16.63 -9.42
CA PRO A 417 21.39 -15.43 -10.07
C PRO A 417 21.22 -15.56 -11.60
N GLY A 418 21.72 -16.64 -12.21
CA GLY A 418 21.51 -16.92 -13.63
C GLY A 418 20.29 -17.79 -13.94
N ARG A 419 19.59 -18.31 -12.92
CA ARG A 419 18.59 -19.37 -13.09
C ARG A 419 17.19 -18.89 -12.67
N PRO A 420 16.13 -19.16 -13.45
CA PRO A 420 14.74 -18.81 -13.09
C PRO A 420 14.35 -19.36 -11.71
N GLY A 421 13.35 -18.80 -11.03
CA GLY A 421 12.86 -19.37 -9.76
C GLY A 421 12.30 -20.79 -9.93
N ARG A 422 12.28 -21.57 -8.84
CA ARG A 422 11.93 -23.00 -8.94
C ARG A 422 10.52 -23.23 -9.49
N LEU A 423 9.55 -22.38 -9.15
CA LEU A 423 8.18 -22.48 -9.69
C LEU A 423 8.14 -22.26 -11.22
N ILE A 424 9.03 -21.43 -11.77
CA ILE A 424 9.13 -21.21 -13.22
C ILE A 424 9.66 -22.47 -13.92
N GLU A 425 10.59 -23.19 -13.29
CA GLU A 425 11.11 -24.45 -13.82
C GLU A 425 10.09 -25.59 -13.70
N GLU A 426 9.36 -25.66 -12.58
CA GLU A 426 8.32 -26.67 -12.34
C GLU A 426 7.17 -26.59 -13.36
N LEU A 427 6.90 -25.40 -13.91
CA LEU A 427 5.86 -25.18 -14.92
C LEU A 427 6.04 -25.97 -16.23
N VAL A 428 7.22 -26.51 -16.52
CA VAL A 428 7.40 -27.39 -17.71
C VAL A 428 6.73 -28.75 -17.56
N ASP A 429 6.48 -29.18 -16.31
CA ASP A 429 5.88 -30.46 -15.96
C ASP A 429 4.43 -30.30 -15.41
N ILE A 430 3.86 -29.10 -15.45
CA ILE A 430 2.53 -28.77 -14.94
C ILE A 430 1.58 -28.48 -16.11
N GLU A 431 0.44 -29.15 -16.14
CA GLU A 431 -0.71 -28.76 -16.97
C GLU A 431 -1.56 -27.75 -16.18
N ALA A 432 -1.47 -26.48 -16.57
CA ALA A 432 -2.14 -25.35 -15.91
C ALA A 432 -3.46 -24.93 -16.57
N SER A 433 -4.04 -25.80 -17.42
CA SER A 433 -5.39 -25.61 -17.94
C SER A 433 -6.43 -25.42 -16.82
N GLY A 434 -7.19 -24.33 -16.93
CA GLY A 434 -8.16 -23.87 -15.94
C GLY A 434 -7.63 -22.74 -15.06
N SER A 435 -6.32 -22.69 -14.78
CA SER A 435 -5.73 -21.66 -13.93
C SER A 435 -5.76 -20.28 -14.61
N GLN A 436 -6.17 -19.26 -13.85
CA GLN A 436 -6.26 -17.86 -14.28
C GLN A 436 -5.40 -16.97 -13.39
N PHE A 437 -4.48 -16.22 -13.99
CA PHE A 437 -3.55 -15.34 -13.29
C PHE A 437 -3.71 -13.90 -13.71
N VAL A 438 -3.71 -13.01 -12.73
CA VAL A 438 -3.29 -11.62 -12.94
C VAL A 438 -1.94 -11.44 -12.26
N VAL A 439 -0.90 -11.23 -13.07
CA VAL A 439 0.47 -10.97 -12.60
C VAL A 439 0.71 -9.48 -12.70
N GLN A 440 1.06 -8.86 -11.58
CA GLN A 440 1.39 -7.44 -11.51
C GLN A 440 2.82 -7.26 -11.00
N VAL A 441 3.55 -6.26 -11.49
CA VAL A 441 4.90 -5.94 -10.98
C VAL A 441 5.20 -4.46 -11.15
N GLY A 442 5.88 -3.86 -10.19
CA GLY A 442 6.43 -2.52 -10.25
C GLY A 442 7.69 -2.53 -11.11
N ILE A 443 7.78 -1.63 -12.10
CA ILE A 443 8.90 -1.64 -13.05
C ILE A 443 10.24 -1.24 -12.43
N ASP A 444 10.20 -0.64 -11.24
CA ASP A 444 11.40 -0.21 -10.50
C ASP A 444 11.94 -1.32 -9.58
N GLU A 445 11.43 -2.56 -9.70
CA GLU A 445 11.80 -3.72 -8.87
C GLU A 445 12.90 -4.62 -9.47
N GLN A 446 13.67 -4.11 -10.44
CA GLN A 446 14.83 -4.79 -11.05
C GLN A 446 14.53 -6.25 -11.48
N GLU A 447 15.22 -7.25 -10.90
CA GLU A 447 15.06 -8.68 -11.22
C GLU A 447 13.60 -9.15 -11.13
N MET A 448 12.79 -8.58 -10.24
CA MET A 448 11.39 -9.02 -10.08
C MET A 448 10.55 -8.77 -11.33
N VAL A 449 10.90 -7.78 -12.15
CA VAL A 449 10.27 -7.51 -13.45
C VAL A 449 10.56 -8.64 -14.43
N GLU A 450 11.81 -9.06 -14.52
CA GLU A 450 12.25 -10.15 -15.40
C GLU A 450 11.60 -11.48 -14.98
N ARG A 451 11.64 -11.80 -13.68
CA ARG A 451 11.06 -13.04 -13.15
C ARG A 451 9.53 -13.08 -13.26
N SER A 452 8.85 -11.94 -13.16
CA SER A 452 7.40 -11.84 -13.41
C SER A 452 7.06 -12.05 -14.89
N ARG A 453 7.91 -11.58 -15.81
CA ARG A 453 7.78 -11.82 -17.26
C ARG A 453 8.09 -13.28 -17.63
N GLU A 454 9.11 -13.90 -17.01
CA GLU A 454 9.43 -15.32 -17.17
C GLU A 454 8.30 -16.22 -16.66
N PHE A 455 7.80 -15.98 -15.44
CA PHE A 455 6.64 -16.71 -14.90
C PHE A 455 5.41 -16.57 -15.80
N THR A 456 5.12 -15.35 -16.28
CA THR A 456 4.02 -15.11 -17.23
C THR A 456 4.17 -15.95 -18.51
N ALA A 457 5.38 -16.05 -19.06
CA ALA A 457 5.64 -16.83 -20.26
C ALA A 457 5.52 -18.35 -20.00
N ALA A 458 6.10 -18.84 -18.91
CA ALA A 458 6.05 -20.25 -18.53
C ALA A 458 4.62 -20.71 -18.20
N ALA A 459 3.86 -19.93 -17.43
CA ALA A 459 2.49 -20.27 -17.07
C ALA A 459 1.55 -20.30 -18.29
N ARG A 460 1.76 -19.41 -19.28
CA ARG A 460 1.05 -19.46 -20.57
C ARG A 460 1.44 -20.69 -21.40
N ALA A 461 2.72 -21.07 -21.41
CA ALA A 461 3.18 -22.27 -22.10
C ALA A 461 2.59 -23.55 -21.48
N ALA A 462 2.37 -23.54 -20.16
CA ALA A 462 1.66 -24.58 -19.40
C ALA A 462 0.13 -24.54 -19.56
N GLY A 463 -0.45 -23.65 -20.38
CA GLY A 463 -1.89 -23.59 -20.66
C GLY A 463 -2.71 -22.62 -19.79
N ALA A 464 -2.09 -21.91 -18.84
CA ALA A 464 -2.81 -20.96 -17.99
C ALA A 464 -3.23 -19.67 -18.72
N GLN A 465 -4.37 -19.11 -18.31
CA GLN A 465 -4.80 -17.78 -18.76
C GLN A 465 -4.13 -16.70 -17.91
N VAL A 466 -3.15 -15.98 -18.46
CA VAL A 466 -2.44 -14.92 -17.71
C VAL A 466 -2.73 -13.54 -18.30
N ARG A 467 -3.02 -12.54 -17.46
CA ARG A 467 -2.87 -11.10 -17.79
C ARG A 467 -1.66 -10.55 -17.03
N HIS A 468 -0.78 -9.82 -17.70
CA HIS A 468 0.41 -9.22 -17.09
C HIS A 468 0.35 -7.70 -17.13
N HIS A 469 0.41 -7.06 -15.95
CA HIS A 469 0.33 -5.60 -15.83
C HIS A 469 1.52 -5.03 -15.05
N GLU A 470 2.39 -4.33 -15.77
CA GLU A 470 3.44 -3.52 -15.20
C GLU A 470 2.85 -2.23 -14.61
N TRP A 471 3.31 -1.85 -13.42
CA TRP A 471 2.93 -0.64 -12.67
C TRP A 471 4.14 0.25 -12.50
N ARG A 472 3.93 1.56 -12.38
CA ARG A 472 5.01 2.51 -12.12
C ARG A 472 5.13 2.77 -10.62
N GLY A 473 6.09 2.10 -10.02
CA GLY A 473 6.14 1.87 -8.58
C GLY A 473 7.19 0.81 -8.22
N GLY A 474 7.49 0.75 -6.92
CA GLY A 474 8.45 -0.18 -6.32
C GLY A 474 7.84 -1.44 -5.72
N HIS A 475 8.54 -2.05 -4.77
CA HIS A 475 8.05 -3.18 -3.97
C HIS A 475 7.15 -2.64 -2.83
N ASP A 476 5.95 -2.14 -3.17
CA ASP A 476 5.24 -1.16 -2.35
C ASP A 476 3.70 -1.34 -2.26
N TYR A 477 3.18 -1.36 -1.03
CA TYR A 477 1.74 -1.30 -0.75
C TYR A 477 1.05 -0.05 -1.29
N ALA A 478 1.80 1.06 -1.51
CA ALA A 478 1.29 2.31 -2.07
C ALA A 478 0.55 2.11 -3.40
N TRP A 479 1.05 1.21 -4.27
CA TRP A 479 0.36 0.82 -5.49
C TRP A 479 -0.27 -0.58 -5.38
N TRP A 480 0.26 -1.54 -4.60
CA TRP A 480 -0.39 -2.86 -4.48
C TRP A 480 -1.83 -2.77 -4.00
N ARG A 481 -2.16 -1.83 -3.09
CA ARG A 481 -3.54 -1.59 -2.63
C ARG A 481 -4.49 -1.14 -3.76
N GLU A 482 -3.97 -0.45 -4.77
CA GLU A 482 -4.70 -0.03 -5.97
C GLU A 482 -4.75 -1.19 -6.99
N GLY A 483 -3.63 -1.89 -7.16
CA GLY A 483 -3.48 -3.05 -8.01
C GLY A 483 -4.37 -4.22 -7.60
N LEU A 484 -4.67 -4.38 -6.30
CA LEU A 484 -5.61 -5.37 -5.79
C LEU A 484 -7.00 -5.19 -6.39
N VAL A 485 -7.53 -3.97 -6.34
CA VAL A 485 -8.88 -3.65 -6.84
C VAL A 485 -8.95 -3.83 -8.36
N SER A 486 -7.91 -3.41 -9.09
CA SER A 486 -7.82 -3.67 -10.55
C SER A 486 -7.75 -5.17 -10.86
N GLY A 487 -6.81 -5.88 -10.24
CA GLY A 487 -6.52 -7.28 -10.56
C GLY A 487 -7.67 -8.23 -10.22
N VAL A 488 -8.37 -7.98 -9.11
CA VAL A 488 -9.61 -8.71 -8.78
C VAL A 488 -10.73 -8.38 -9.76
N THR A 489 -10.83 -7.12 -10.24
CA THR A 489 -11.78 -6.78 -11.32
C THR A 489 -11.46 -7.56 -12.59
N ASP A 490 -10.19 -7.62 -12.98
CA ASP A 490 -9.70 -8.30 -14.18
C ASP A 490 -9.83 -9.83 -14.12
N LEU A 491 -9.81 -10.43 -12.92
CA LEU A 491 -10.08 -11.87 -12.70
C LEU A 491 -11.58 -12.22 -12.74
N LEU A 492 -12.46 -11.27 -12.40
CA LEU A 492 -13.92 -11.49 -12.34
C LEU A 492 -14.66 -11.17 -13.66
N GLY A 493 -14.04 -10.42 -14.58
CA GLY A 493 -14.64 -9.97 -15.84
C GLY A 493 -15.32 -8.60 -15.75
#